data_AF-A0A8X6GV63-F1
#
_entry.id   AF-A0A8X6GV63-F1
#
_cell.length_a   1.000
_cell.length_b   1.000
_cell.length_c   1.000
_cell.angle_alpha   90.00
_cell.angle_beta   90.00
_cell.angle_gamma   90.00
#
_symmetry.space_group_name_H-M   'P 1'
#
loop_
_entity.id
_entity.type
_entity.pdbx_description
1 polymer ?
#
loop_
_entity_poly.entity_id
_entity_poly.type
_entity_poly.pdbx_seq_one_letter_code
_entity_poly.pdbx_strand_id
1 'polypeptide(L)' 'MSFKETNELKFSVLVQGCRKIKVCQKFLSLLMLKKFGIIELQQEKPYEEILITKGTNFVSAYEDFYHNA' A
#
# COMPACT_ATOMS: atom_id res chain seq x y z
N MET A 1 5.99 -11.47 5.55
CA MET A 1 6.24 -11.01 4.17
C MET A 1 6.64 -9.55 4.23
N SER A 2 7.81 -9.20 3.71
CA SER A 2 8.24 -7.82 3.53
C SER A 2 7.98 -7.37 2.09
N PHE A 3 7.49 -6.14 1.89
CA PHE A 3 7.30 -5.56 0.54
C PHE A 3 8.61 -5.42 -0.25
N LYS A 4 9.74 -5.61 0.44
CA LYS A 4 11.07 -5.67 -0.16
C LYS A 4 11.25 -6.92 -1.03
N GLU A 5 10.63 -8.04 -0.66
CA GLU A 5 10.82 -9.36 -1.28
C GLU A 5 9.74 -9.69 -2.31
N THR A 6 8.50 -9.23 -2.09
CA THR A 6 7.37 -9.45 -3.01
C THR A 6 7.02 -8.16 -3.75
N ASN A 7 6.71 -8.27 -5.05
CA ASN A 7 6.24 -7.12 -5.85
C ASN A 7 4.76 -6.81 -5.64
N GLU A 8 4.05 -7.67 -4.92
CA GLU A 8 2.63 -7.57 -4.65
C GLU A 8 2.34 -7.84 -3.17
N LEU A 9 1.39 -7.10 -2.61
CA LEU A 9 0.80 -7.32 -1.30
C LEU A 9 -0.73 -7.29 -1.40
N LYS A 10 -1.37 -8.11 -0.56
CA LYS A 10 -2.83 -8.09 -0.40
C LYS A 10 -3.23 -7.13 0.70
N PHE A 11 -4.24 -6.30 0.44
CA PHE A 11 -4.75 -5.39 1.46
C PHE A 11 -5.31 -6.13 2.68
N SER A 12 -6.03 -7.23 2.47
CA SER A 12 -6.56 -8.06 3.55
C SER A 12 -5.50 -8.52 4.56
N VAL A 13 -4.30 -8.87 4.08
CA VAL A 13 -3.15 -9.26 4.90
C VAL A 13 -2.63 -8.05 5.69
N LEU A 14 -2.55 -6.87 5.07
CA LEU A 14 -2.07 -5.64 5.70
C LEU A 14 -2.98 -5.12 6.83
N VAL A 15 -4.27 -5.48 6.79
CA VAL A 15 -5.26 -5.09 7.80
C VAL A 15 -5.71 -6.25 8.68
N GLN A 16 -5.09 -7.42 8.58
CA GLN A 16 -5.42 -8.58 9.40
C GLN A 16 -5.30 -8.22 10.90
N GLY A 17 -6.34 -8.55 11.67
CA GLY A 17 -6.42 -8.23 13.11
C GLY A 17 -6.62 -6.76 13.45
N CYS A 18 -6.74 -5.85 12.46
CA CYS A 18 -7.04 -4.45 12.72
C CYS A 18 -8.51 -4.24 13.07
N ARG A 19 -8.77 -3.33 14.02
CA ARG A 19 -10.13 -2.81 14.27
C ARG A 19 -10.58 -1.94 13.10
N LYS A 20 -11.89 -1.87 12.85
CA LYS A 20 -12.50 -1.11 11.75
C LYS A 20 -11.91 0.29 11.53
N ILE A 21 -11.70 1.07 12.60
CA ILE A 21 -11.12 2.42 12.50
C ILE A 21 -9.71 2.41 11.88
N LYS A 22 -8.86 1.44 12.28
CA LYS A 22 -7.52 1.29 11.71
C LYS A 22 -7.56 0.80 10.27
N VAL A 23 -8.53 -0.04 9.91
CA VAL A 23 -8.76 -0.47 8.52
C VAL A 23 -9.07 0.74 7.65
N CYS A 24 -10.02 1.59 8.06
CA CYS A 24 -10.39 2.81 7.33
C CYS A 24 -9.22 3.79 7.19
N GLN A 25 -8.46 3.99 8.27
CA GLN A 25 -7.26 4.85 8.25
C GLN A 25 -6.22 4.32 7.26
N LYS A 26 -5.90 3.02 7.30
CA LYS A 26 -4.96 2.38 6.37
C LYS A 26 -5.44 2.44 4.92
N PHE A 27 -6.74 2.27 4.69
CA PHE A 27 -7.33 2.40 3.36
C PHE A 27 -7.14 3.82 2.81
N LEU A 28 -7.44 4.85 3.62
CA LEU A 28 -7.20 6.24 3.24
C LEU A 28 -5.72 6.52 2.96
N SER A 29 -4.81 6.01 3.79
CA SER A 29 -3.37 6.12 3.55
C SER A 29 -2.95 5.49 2.22
N LEU A 30 -3.50 4.32 1.86
CA LEU A 30 -3.23 3.69 0.55
C LEU A 30 -3.68 4.58 -0.62
N LEU A 31 -4.85 5.22 -0.52
CA LEU A 31 -5.32 6.15 -1.55
C LEU A 31 -4.36 7.33 -1.72
N MET A 32 -3.80 7.85 -0.62
CA MET A 32 -2.79 8.91 -0.68
C MET A 32 -1.48 8.42 -1.31
N LEU A 33 -1.00 7.24 -0.94
CA LEU A 33 0.20 6.65 -1.55
C LEU A 33 0.01 6.42 -3.06
N LYS A 34 -1.18 5.99 -3.48
CA LYS A 34 -1.54 5.88 -4.90
C LYS A 34 -1.56 7.24 -5.59
N LYS A 35 -2.15 8.26 -4.96
CA LYS A 35 -2.17 9.64 -5.47
C LYS A 35 -0.76 10.18 -5.71
N PHE A 36 0.21 9.83 -4.86
CA PHE A 36 1.60 10.24 -5.00
C PHE A 36 2.44 9.36 -5.94
N GLY A 37 1.84 8.34 -6.58
CA GLY A 37 2.54 7.41 -7.47
C GLY A 37 3.55 6.51 -6.75
N ILE A 38 3.44 6.38 -5.43
CA ILE A 38 4.34 5.53 -4.62
C ILE A 38 3.93 4.06 -4.76
N ILE A 39 2.64 3.79 -4.85
CA ILE A 39 2.10 2.44 -5.05
C ILE A 39 1.07 2.44 -6.18
N GLU A 40 0.83 1.26 -6.74
CA GLU A 40 -0.26 0.95 -7.64
C GLU A 40 -1.30 0.07 -6.92
N LEU A 41 -2.58 0.26 -7.26
CA LEU A 41 -3.70 -0.48 -6.67
C LEU A 41 -4.52 -1.12 -7.79
N GLN A 42 -4.86 -2.41 -7.64
CA GLN A 42 -5.71 -3.14 -8.57
C GLN A 42 -6.86 -3.84 -7.81
N GLN A 43 -8.08 -3.71 -8.35
CA GLN A 43 -9.29 -4.42 -7.91
C GLN A 43 -10.10 -4.79 -9.16
N GLU A 44 -10.36 -6.07 -9.36
CA GLU A 44 -11.01 -6.57 -10.59
C GLU A 44 -12.54 -6.44 -10.53
N LYS A 45 -13.16 -6.77 -9.39
CA LYS A 45 -14.61 -6.66 -9.19
C LYS A 45 -14.99 -5.92 -7.90
N PRO A 46 -16.26 -5.48 -7.76
CA PRO A 46 -16.72 -4.82 -6.54
C PRO A 46 -16.46 -5.66 -5.29
N TYR A 47 -15.86 -5.05 -4.27
CA TYR A 47 -15.52 -5.67 -2.98
C TYR A 47 -14.54 -6.85 -3.04
N GLU A 48 -13.90 -7.11 -4.18
CA GLU A 48 -12.82 -8.06 -4.26
C GLU A 48 -11.54 -7.51 -3.61
N GLU A 49 -10.56 -8.40 -3.45
CA GLU A 49 -9.25 -8.10 -2.90
C GLU A 49 -8.59 -6.93 -3.63
N ILE A 50 -7.85 -6.12 -2.87
CA ILE A 50 -7.04 -5.04 -3.41
C ILE A 50 -5.58 -5.50 -3.40
N LEU A 51 -5.02 -5.59 -4.60
CA LEU A 51 -3.60 -5.89 -4.81
C LEU A 51 -2.81 -4.58 -4.84
N ILE A 52 -1.71 -4.55 -4.08
CA ILE A 52 -0.85 -3.39 -3.91
C ILE A 52 0.51 -3.73 -4.52
N THR A 53 0.95 -2.95 -5.49
CA THR A 53 2.25 -3.12 -6.16
C THR A 53 3.06 -1.82 -6.12
N LYS A 54 4.35 -1.88 -6.46
CA LYS A 54 5.25 -0.71 -6.40
C LYS A 54 4.93 0.25 -7.56
N GLY A 55 4.77 1.53 -7.23
CA GLY A 55 4.61 2.60 -8.21
C GLY A 55 5.94 3.16 -8.72
N THR A 56 5.87 4.04 -9.71
CA THR A 56 7.06 4.65 -10.33
C THR A 56 7.87 5.50 -9.34
N ASN A 57 7.22 6.09 -8.34
CA ASN A 57 7.86 6.95 -7.35
C ASN A 57 8.25 6.17 -6.08
N PHE A 58 8.16 4.84 -6.08
CA PHE A 58 8.45 4.03 -4.90
C PHE A 58 9.90 4.17 -4.43
N VAL A 59 10.86 4.11 -5.37
CA VAL A 59 12.30 4.16 -5.05
C VAL A 59 12.67 5.52 -4.48
N SER A 60 12.27 6.61 -5.14
CA SER A 60 12.54 7.96 -4.66
C SER A 60 11.93 8.23 -3.29
N ALA A 61 10.67 7.83 -3.07
CA ALA A 61 10.01 8.00 -1.77
C ALA A 61 10.66 7.15 -0.66
N TYR A 62 11.20 5.97 -1.02
CA TYR A 62 11.96 5.14 -0.09
C TYR A 62 13.28 5.83 0.27
N GLU A 63 14.06 6.29 -0.70
CA GLU A 63 15.32 7.01 -0.47
C GLU A 63 15.12 8.27 0.40
N ASP A 64 14.10 9.08 0.09
CA ASP A 64 13.74 10.26 0.88
C ASP A 64 13.46 9.91 2.34
N PHE A 65 12.80 8.77 2.60
CA PHE A 65 12.53 8.33 3.96
C PHE A 65 13.81 7.96 4.72
N TYR A 66 14.77 7.29 4.09
CA TYR A 66 16.03 6.90 4.75
C TYR A 66 17.04 8.03 4.91
N HIS A 67 16.96 9.07 4.07
CA HIS A 67 17.83 10.23 4.18
C HIS A 67 17.31 11.30 5.15
N ASN A 68 16.01 11.29 5.48
CA ASN A 68 15.38 12.25 6.39
C ASN A 68 14.88 11.64 7.71
N ALA A 69 15.15 10.35 7.99
CA ALA A 69 14.83 9.66 9.24
C ALA A 69 16.09 9.41 10.07
#